data_AF-A0A1X6MLP8-F1
#
_entry.id   AF-A0A1X6MLP8-F1
#
_cell.length_a   1.000
_cell.length_b   1.000
_cell.length_c   1.000
_cell.angle_alpha   90.00
_cell.angle_beta   90.00
_cell.angle_gamma   90.00
#
_symmetry.space_group_name_H-M   'P 1'
#
loop_
_entity.id
_entity.type
_entity.pdbx_description
1 polymer ?
#
loop_
_entity_poly.entity_id
_entity_poly.type
_entity_poly.pdbx_seq_one_letter_code
_entity_poly.pdbx_strand_id
1 'polypeptide(L)'
;MGFLRLPEEILEPTLLTLCLRDIYTCQRVCTLLNEVISTNVNIQYKLELEIAGMKDEPQNSLSTSEKLGKLKELQKIWLVPRFSNEFIVSCGHNPFQRIGDTVFQLIYSEPAPGMTSCIQAPSRLKSIKRRDWTETHGTFPFPPLHVEVDHEQNLLVAVEGRKIEGFFSVSGSAFLASVDVDSFGLRLERIQSIPANSESSAENDSVSCILQFPPLADGWEQRQSTVYTSCANVRSSKMVSPVPFSLADDSKTVHIYLEVGELNPLLPPSYYNIVALASGLATCLQRAHAMGRNTLRWEDWGPSATRMLPAEYMSPGVGWRFLMLEDPSDDFPVHFSVLDFNPMLVRRELHKVIQGLKAGSPGTSYINTKPTDIAVPSFAIPIRTCLPYLVSGLRVPKPFGAVEQTREELLEDGVSVLDELQDGTWRFRFYTF
;
A
#
# COMPACT_ATOMS: atom_id res chain seq x y z
N MET A 1 -27.59 -28.35 25.39
CA MET A 1 -28.16 -26.98 25.31
C MET A 1 -27.43 -26.01 26.24
N GLY A 2 -26.11 -25.81 26.11
CA GLY A 2 -25.33 -24.99 27.05
C GLY A 2 -24.99 -23.59 26.55
N PHE A 3 -24.42 -23.49 25.35
CA PHE A 3 -23.79 -22.26 24.86
C PHE A 3 -24.77 -21.12 24.51
N LEU A 4 -25.89 -21.43 23.85
CA LEU A 4 -26.88 -20.42 23.40
C LEU A 4 -27.75 -19.85 24.54
N ARG A 5 -27.54 -20.28 25.78
CA ARG A 5 -28.22 -19.73 26.97
C ARG A 5 -27.34 -18.78 27.78
N LEU A 6 -26.10 -18.57 27.33
CA LEU A 6 -25.20 -17.63 27.97
C LEU A 6 -25.70 -16.20 27.75
N PRO A 7 -25.58 -15.31 28.76
CA PRO A 7 -25.85 -13.88 28.59
C PRO A 7 -24.96 -13.25 27.50
N GLU A 8 -25.43 -12.15 26.90
CA GLU A 8 -24.71 -11.44 25.82
C GLU A 8 -23.32 -10.98 26.28
N GLU A 9 -23.18 -10.61 27.57
CA GLU A 9 -21.94 -10.18 28.20
C GLU A 9 -20.85 -11.27 28.24
N ILE A 10 -21.24 -12.54 28.07
CA ILE A 10 -20.31 -13.67 27.97
C ILE A 10 -20.09 -14.06 26.50
N LEU A 11 -21.13 -13.96 25.68
CA LEU A 11 -21.05 -14.25 24.26
C LEU A 11 -20.13 -13.25 23.54
N GLU A 12 -20.23 -11.96 23.85
CA GLU A 12 -19.43 -10.92 23.19
C GLU A 12 -17.92 -11.13 23.36
N PRO A 13 -17.34 -11.23 24.57
CA PRO A 13 -15.90 -11.46 24.73
C PRO A 13 -15.46 -12.76 24.07
N THR A 14 -16.29 -13.81 24.14
CA THR A 14 -16.00 -15.09 23.47
C THR A 14 -15.87 -14.90 21.96
N LEU A 15 -16.83 -14.22 21.33
CA LEU A 15 -16.82 -13.94 19.89
C LEU A 15 -15.67 -13.01 19.48
N LEU A 16 -15.30 -12.05 20.34
CA LEU A 16 -14.16 -11.16 20.10
C LEU A 16 -12.80 -11.88 20.13
N THR A 17 -12.69 -13.08 20.71
CA THR A 17 -11.45 -13.87 20.63
C THR A 17 -11.31 -14.64 19.30
N LEU A 18 -12.40 -14.79 18.55
CA LEU A 18 -12.41 -15.56 17.31
C LEU A 18 -11.76 -14.79 16.15
N CYS A 19 -11.27 -15.52 15.15
CA CYS A 19 -10.85 -14.93 13.89
C CYS A 19 -12.06 -14.58 13.01
N LEU A 20 -11.86 -13.74 12.01
CA LEU A 20 -12.93 -13.29 11.10
C LEU A 20 -13.75 -14.44 10.50
N ARG A 21 -13.06 -15.51 10.06
CA ARG A 21 -13.70 -16.70 9.46
C ARG A 21 -14.65 -17.40 10.43
N ASP A 22 -14.25 -17.51 11.69
CA ASP A 22 -15.04 -18.21 12.71
C ASP A 22 -16.26 -17.39 13.12
N ILE A 23 -16.12 -16.06 13.22
CA ILE A 23 -17.27 -15.16 13.48
C ILE A 23 -18.32 -15.29 12.37
N TYR A 24 -17.92 -15.27 11.10
CA TYR A 24 -18.85 -15.50 9.97
C TYR A 24 -19.48 -16.90 10.01
N THR A 25 -18.75 -17.90 10.49
CA THR A 25 -19.31 -19.25 10.67
C THR A 25 -20.38 -19.23 11.76
N CYS A 26 -20.13 -18.58 12.89
CA CYS A 26 -21.10 -18.40 13.98
C CYS A 26 -22.39 -17.71 13.51
N GLN A 27 -22.31 -16.69 12.64
CA GLN A 27 -23.50 -16.03 12.07
C GLN A 27 -24.42 -17.01 11.32
N ARG A 28 -23.87 -18.08 10.75
CA ARG A 28 -24.64 -19.07 9.99
C ARG A 28 -25.20 -20.21 10.84
N VAL A 29 -24.84 -20.28 12.12
CA VAL A 29 -25.26 -21.38 13.01
C VAL A 29 -26.69 -21.19 13.50
N CYS A 30 -27.03 -19.99 14.02
CA CYS A 30 -28.37 -19.69 14.50
C CYS A 30 -28.69 -18.19 14.47
N THR A 31 -29.97 -17.85 14.57
CA THR A 31 -30.46 -16.45 14.55
C THR A 31 -29.95 -15.62 15.73
N LEU A 32 -29.82 -16.21 16.93
CA LEU A 32 -29.30 -15.52 18.12
C LEU A 32 -27.86 -15.05 17.91
N LEU A 33 -26.97 -15.93 17.43
CA LEU A 33 -25.58 -15.55 17.17
C LEU A 33 -25.49 -14.53 16.04
N ASN A 34 -26.30 -14.68 14.99
CA ASN A 34 -26.37 -13.69 13.94
C ASN A 34 -26.82 -12.32 14.47
N GLU A 35 -27.84 -12.29 15.32
CA GLU A 35 -28.37 -11.07 15.95
C GLU A 35 -27.27 -10.40 16.79
N VAL A 36 -26.69 -11.10 17.77
CA VAL A 36 -25.60 -10.60 18.63
C VAL A 36 -24.43 -10.06 17.78
N ILE A 37 -23.98 -10.81 16.78
CA ILE A 37 -22.86 -10.37 15.92
C ILE A 37 -23.25 -9.13 15.13
N SER A 38 -24.50 -9.03 14.65
CA SER A 38 -24.98 -7.91 13.83
C SER A 38 -25.29 -6.63 14.61
N THR A 39 -25.70 -6.74 15.87
CA THR A 39 -26.12 -5.61 16.71
C THR A 39 -25.00 -5.11 17.61
N ASN A 40 -24.07 -5.97 18.00
CA ASN A 40 -22.99 -5.60 18.92
C ASN A 40 -21.90 -4.76 18.23
N VAL A 41 -21.68 -3.54 18.74
CA VAL A 41 -20.78 -2.56 18.14
C VAL A 41 -19.31 -2.99 18.17
N ASN A 42 -18.87 -3.69 19.22
CA ASN A 42 -17.47 -4.11 19.36
C ASN A 42 -17.14 -5.22 18.36
N ILE A 43 -18.06 -6.18 18.19
CA ILE A 43 -17.92 -7.25 17.19
C ILE A 43 -17.93 -6.65 15.78
N GLN A 44 -18.89 -5.78 15.48
CA GLN A 44 -18.94 -5.08 14.19
C GLN A 44 -17.67 -4.27 13.91
N TYR A 45 -17.11 -3.60 14.91
CA TYR A 45 -15.86 -2.87 14.77
C TYR A 45 -14.68 -3.77 14.46
N LYS A 46 -14.51 -4.87 15.17
CA LYS A 46 -13.48 -5.87 14.87
C LYS A 46 -13.63 -6.41 13.44
N LEU A 47 -14.85 -6.76 13.03
CA LEU A 47 -15.11 -7.26 11.67
C LEU A 47 -14.69 -6.24 10.60
N GLU A 48 -15.08 -4.97 10.77
CA GLU A 48 -14.75 -3.92 9.81
C GLU A 48 -13.26 -3.58 9.78
N LEU A 49 -12.55 -3.67 10.92
CA LEU A 49 -11.09 -3.52 10.98
C LEU A 49 -10.41 -4.57 10.12
N GLU A 50 -10.76 -5.84 10.31
CA GLU A 50 -10.21 -6.96 9.55
C GLU A 50 -10.57 -6.87 8.06
N ILE A 51 -11.79 -6.46 7.73
CA ILE A 51 -12.20 -6.24 6.33
C ILE A 51 -11.41 -5.10 5.70
N ALA A 52 -11.11 -4.05 6.44
CA ALA A 52 -10.35 -2.90 5.96
C ALA A 52 -8.83 -3.07 6.04
N GLY A 53 -8.34 -4.16 6.65
CA GLY A 53 -6.93 -4.38 7.01
C GLY A 53 -6.34 -3.32 7.90
N MET A 54 -7.13 -2.91 8.86
CA MET A 54 -6.76 -1.93 9.83
C MET A 54 -6.64 -2.59 11.20
N LYS A 55 -5.78 -2.07 12.06
CA LYS A 55 -5.68 -2.39 13.48
C LYS A 55 -6.25 -1.23 14.30
N ASP A 56 -6.84 -1.54 15.45
CA ASP A 56 -7.33 -0.52 16.37
C ASP A 56 -6.18 0.26 17.02
N GLU A 57 -6.40 1.55 17.26
CA GLU A 57 -5.55 2.37 18.11
C GLU A 57 -6.20 2.49 19.50
N PRO A 58 -5.82 1.66 20.48
CA PRO A 58 -6.51 1.58 21.77
C PRO A 58 -6.35 2.85 22.61
N GLN A 59 -5.32 3.66 22.33
CA GLN A 59 -5.09 4.92 23.01
C GLN A 59 -5.99 6.06 22.51
N ASN A 60 -6.65 5.87 21.37
CA ASN A 60 -7.56 6.88 20.83
C ASN A 60 -8.80 7.03 21.72
N SER A 61 -9.17 8.28 22.01
CA SER A 61 -10.26 8.61 22.96
C SER A 61 -11.68 8.41 22.42
N LEU A 62 -11.84 8.10 21.13
CA LEU A 62 -13.15 7.87 20.54
C LEU A 62 -13.76 6.56 21.04
N SER A 63 -15.07 6.58 21.26
CA SER A 63 -15.84 5.36 21.56
C SER A 63 -15.80 4.38 20.38
N THR A 64 -15.97 3.08 20.64
CA THR A 64 -15.99 2.05 19.57
C THR A 64 -17.00 2.36 18.47
N SER A 65 -18.15 2.95 18.83
CA SER A 65 -19.18 3.37 17.88
C SER A 65 -18.69 4.48 16.93
N GLU A 66 -18.00 5.49 17.46
CA GLU A 66 -17.40 6.56 16.66
C GLU A 66 -16.28 6.05 15.76
N LYS A 67 -15.41 5.16 16.29
CA LYS A 67 -14.35 4.50 15.51
C LYS A 67 -14.94 3.69 14.35
N LEU A 68 -15.99 2.90 14.61
CA LEU A 68 -16.73 2.14 13.60
C LEU A 68 -17.35 3.04 12.54
N GLY A 69 -17.95 4.16 12.95
CA GLY A 69 -18.49 5.17 12.05
C GLY A 69 -17.44 5.71 11.07
N LYS A 70 -16.29 6.15 11.60
CA LYS A 70 -15.15 6.63 10.79
C LYS A 70 -14.60 5.54 9.86
N LEU A 71 -14.49 4.31 10.33
CA LEU A 71 -13.97 3.21 9.52
C LEU A 71 -14.89 2.86 8.34
N LYS A 72 -16.21 2.80 8.58
CA LYS A 72 -17.19 2.60 7.52
C LYS A 72 -17.22 3.76 6.52
N GLU A 73 -17.06 4.99 7.00
CA GLU A 73 -16.94 6.18 6.15
C GLU A 73 -15.72 6.07 5.24
N LEU A 74 -14.53 5.75 5.77
CA LEU A 74 -13.31 5.53 5.00
C LEU A 74 -13.50 4.47 3.90
N GLN A 75 -14.06 3.32 4.25
CA GLN A 75 -14.29 2.25 3.28
C GLN A 75 -15.27 2.69 2.18
N LYS A 76 -16.35 3.38 2.55
CA LYS A 76 -17.33 3.90 1.59
C LYS A 76 -16.69 4.91 0.63
N ILE A 77 -15.82 5.78 1.15
CA ILE A 77 -15.08 6.77 0.37
C ILE A 77 -14.22 6.06 -0.68
N TRP A 78 -13.44 5.03 -0.34
CA TRP A 78 -12.60 4.33 -1.31
C TRP A 78 -13.39 3.52 -2.35
N LEU A 79 -14.63 3.13 -2.06
CA LEU A 79 -15.53 2.50 -3.04
C LEU A 79 -16.07 3.51 -4.07
N VAL A 80 -16.20 4.78 -3.68
CA VAL A 80 -16.70 5.88 -4.52
C VAL A 80 -15.91 7.15 -4.19
N PRO A 81 -14.64 7.23 -4.63
CA PRO A 81 -13.74 8.30 -4.22
C PRO A 81 -14.29 9.67 -4.61
N ARG A 82 -14.42 10.56 -3.62
CA ARG A 82 -14.86 11.94 -3.80
C ARG A 82 -14.10 12.84 -2.86
N PHE A 83 -13.26 13.70 -3.44
CA PHE A 83 -12.51 14.66 -2.66
C PHE A 83 -13.45 15.71 -2.07
N SER A 84 -13.28 16.00 -0.79
CA SER A 84 -13.97 17.12 -0.13
C SER A 84 -13.06 18.33 0.05
N ASN A 85 -11.74 18.14 -0.03
CA ASN A 85 -10.77 19.22 0.09
C ASN A 85 -9.73 19.14 -1.02
N GLU A 86 -9.34 20.33 -1.50
CA GLU A 86 -8.16 20.54 -2.30
C GLU A 86 -7.28 21.55 -1.57
N PHE A 87 -5.99 21.26 -1.47
CA PHE A 87 -5.03 22.29 -1.07
C PHE A 87 -3.78 22.24 -1.96
N ILE A 88 -3.22 23.41 -2.21
CA ILE A 88 -2.14 23.60 -3.17
C ILE A 88 -0.93 24.17 -2.44
N VAL A 89 0.25 23.65 -2.77
CA VAL A 89 1.53 24.16 -2.32
C VAL A 89 2.42 24.43 -3.53
N SER A 90 2.78 25.70 -3.71
CA SER A 90 3.79 26.10 -4.70
C SER A 90 5.19 25.79 -4.20
N CYS A 91 6.01 25.24 -5.08
CA CYS A 91 7.35 24.76 -4.80
C CYS A 91 8.35 25.48 -5.69
N GLY A 92 9.60 25.58 -5.22
CA GLY A 92 10.71 26.01 -6.06
C GLY A 92 11.08 24.98 -7.12
N HIS A 93 12.26 25.13 -7.70
CA HIS A 93 12.83 24.14 -8.62
C HIS A 93 13.27 22.88 -7.85
N ASN A 94 13.05 21.70 -8.43
CA ASN A 94 13.52 20.40 -7.91
C ASN A 94 13.18 20.12 -6.43
N PRO A 95 11.89 20.13 -6.03
CA PRO A 95 11.52 19.75 -4.67
C PRO A 95 11.89 18.27 -4.43
N PHE A 96 12.52 17.99 -3.29
CA PHE A 96 12.61 16.60 -2.82
C PHE A 96 11.30 16.24 -2.14
N GLN A 97 10.64 15.20 -2.64
CA GLN A 97 9.37 14.71 -2.15
C GLN A 97 9.55 13.38 -1.43
N ARG A 98 8.99 13.28 -0.24
CA ARG A 98 8.53 12.00 0.30
C ARG A 98 7.24 12.21 1.08
N ILE A 99 6.26 11.36 0.79
CA ILE A 99 4.98 11.40 1.47
C ILE A 99 4.94 10.29 2.51
N GLY A 100 4.79 10.70 3.77
CA GLY A 100 4.35 9.82 4.84
C GLY A 100 2.83 9.80 4.92
N ASP A 101 2.31 8.80 5.60
CA ASP A 101 0.91 8.44 5.84
C ASP A 101 -0.02 9.60 6.25
N THR A 102 0.53 10.72 6.74
CA THR A 102 -0.27 11.92 7.07
C THR A 102 0.44 13.27 7.07
N VAL A 103 1.77 13.29 7.02
CA VAL A 103 2.54 14.53 6.94
C VAL A 103 3.29 14.53 5.63
N PHE A 104 3.15 15.63 4.92
CA PHE A 104 3.92 15.89 3.73
C PHE A 104 5.21 16.57 4.16
N GLN A 105 6.31 16.05 3.68
CA GLN A 105 7.57 16.76 3.84
C GLN A 105 7.97 17.31 2.48
N LEU A 106 8.16 18.63 2.46
CA LEU A 106 8.53 19.38 1.27
C LEU A 106 9.90 20.01 1.51
N ILE A 107 10.94 19.23 1.24
CA ILE A 107 12.30 19.70 1.42
C ILE A 107 12.66 20.54 0.18
N TYR A 108 12.68 21.85 0.35
CA TYR A 108 13.25 22.76 -0.63
C TYR A 108 14.75 22.91 -0.37
N SER A 109 15.55 22.88 -1.43
CA SER A 109 16.73 23.71 -1.50
C SER A 109 16.28 25.04 -2.09
N GLU A 110 16.54 26.17 -1.42
CA GLU A 110 16.23 27.56 -1.83
C GLU A 110 14.96 28.18 -1.22
N PRO A 111 15.03 29.45 -0.74
CA PRO A 111 16.04 30.47 -1.05
C PRO A 111 17.27 30.50 -0.12
N ALA A 112 17.31 29.71 0.95
CA ALA A 112 18.49 29.64 1.83
C ALA A 112 19.01 28.20 1.93
N PRO A 113 20.30 27.94 1.66
CA PRO A 113 20.91 26.62 1.86
C PRO A 113 20.60 26.10 3.27
N GLY A 114 19.97 24.93 3.34
CA GLY A 114 19.74 24.19 4.59
C GLY A 114 18.42 24.45 5.33
N MET A 115 17.51 25.31 4.83
CA MET A 115 16.15 25.38 5.40
C MET A 115 15.29 24.23 4.88
N THR A 116 14.68 23.46 5.78
CA THR A 116 13.69 22.43 5.42
C THR A 116 12.30 22.90 5.79
N SER A 117 11.41 22.99 4.79
CA SER A 117 9.98 23.23 5.02
C SER A 117 9.25 21.91 5.20
N CYS A 118 8.26 21.90 6.08
CA CYS A 118 7.45 20.73 6.35
C CYS A 118 5.98 21.15 6.35
N ILE A 119 5.12 20.34 5.74
CA ILE A 119 3.71 20.64 5.56
C ILE A 119 2.87 19.43 5.92
N GLN A 120 2.15 19.48 7.02
CA GLN A 120 1.14 18.47 7.31
C GLN A 120 -0.12 18.77 6.51
N ALA A 121 -0.57 17.83 5.68
CA ALA A 121 -1.87 17.97 5.03
C ALA A 121 -2.99 17.90 6.05
N PRO A 122 -4.08 18.66 5.85
CA PRO A 122 -5.31 18.39 6.56
C PRO A 122 -5.91 17.04 6.11
N SER A 123 -6.38 16.27 7.08
CA SER A 123 -7.20 15.08 6.87
C SER A 123 -8.44 15.18 7.73
N ARG A 124 -9.61 15.27 7.10
CA ARG A 124 -10.89 15.32 7.82
C ARG A 124 -11.16 13.99 8.54
N LEU A 125 -10.92 12.88 7.85
CA LEU A 125 -11.16 11.55 8.38
C LEU A 125 -10.32 11.28 9.63
N LYS A 126 -9.05 11.67 9.58
CA LYS A 126 -8.09 11.49 10.67
C LYS A 126 -8.11 12.63 11.70
N SER A 127 -8.97 13.62 11.51
CA SER A 127 -9.06 14.83 12.34
C SER A 127 -7.73 15.60 12.45
N ILE A 128 -6.92 15.55 11.39
CA ILE A 128 -5.62 16.22 11.33
C ILE A 128 -5.80 17.59 10.69
N LYS A 129 -5.26 18.62 11.34
CA LYS A 129 -5.25 19.98 10.84
C LYS A 129 -4.01 20.20 9.98
N ARG A 130 -4.13 21.11 9.01
CA ARG A 130 -2.97 21.63 8.30
C ARG A 130 -2.00 22.25 9.30
N ARG A 131 -0.72 21.95 9.13
CA ARG A 131 0.36 22.60 9.87
C ARG A 131 1.50 22.86 8.90
N ASP A 132 1.92 24.11 8.82
CA ASP A 132 3.10 24.50 8.07
C ASP A 132 4.17 24.88 9.10
N TRP A 133 5.38 24.36 8.95
CA TRP A 133 6.50 24.77 9.78
C TRP A 133 7.80 24.71 9.00
N THR A 134 8.78 25.44 9.49
CA THR A 134 10.11 25.48 8.91
C THR A 134 11.08 25.21 10.03
N GLU A 135 11.92 24.19 9.85
CA GLU A 135 12.98 23.88 10.80
C GLU A 135 14.23 24.65 10.40
N THR A 136 14.63 25.61 11.25
CA THR A 136 15.85 26.42 11.08
C THR A 136 17.05 25.82 11.81
N HIS A 137 16.83 24.89 12.75
CA HIS A 137 17.85 24.44 13.72
C HIS A 137 18.60 23.16 13.35
N GLY A 138 18.43 22.65 12.14
CA GLY A 138 19.14 21.48 11.67
C GLY A 138 19.10 21.43 10.17
N THR A 139 19.98 22.18 9.51
CA THR A 139 20.41 21.77 8.19
C THR A 139 20.87 20.32 8.34
N PHE A 140 20.24 19.36 7.63
CA PHE A 140 20.92 18.08 7.48
C PHE A 140 22.32 18.42 6.96
N PRO A 141 23.41 17.90 7.58
CA PRO A 141 24.76 18.23 7.15
C PRO A 141 25.08 17.69 5.74
N PHE A 142 24.09 17.07 5.11
CA PHE A 142 24.11 16.45 3.80
C PHE A 142 22.75 16.67 3.10
N PRO A 143 22.71 16.67 1.77
CA PRO A 143 21.45 16.53 1.04
C PRO A 143 20.87 15.14 1.32
N PRO A 144 19.70 15.02 1.96
CA PRO A 144 19.15 13.72 2.28
C PRO A 144 18.78 12.96 0.99
N LEU A 145 19.21 11.70 0.89
CA LEU A 145 18.71 10.78 -0.12
C LEU A 145 17.28 10.33 0.23
N HIS A 146 16.96 10.31 1.53
CA HIS A 146 15.70 9.79 2.03
C HIS A 146 15.21 10.51 3.29
N VAL A 147 14.00 11.05 3.19
CA VAL A 147 13.12 11.64 4.22
C VAL A 147 12.17 10.70 4.95
N GLU A 148 12.29 10.31 6.22
CA GLU A 148 11.21 9.60 6.93
C GLU A 148 10.74 10.35 8.17
N VAL A 149 9.42 10.39 8.41
CA VAL A 149 8.84 10.99 9.62
C VAL A 149 8.27 9.87 10.48
N ASP A 150 8.77 9.75 11.71
CA ASP A 150 8.12 8.95 12.73
C ASP A 150 7.23 9.88 13.57
N HIS A 151 5.93 9.84 13.27
CA HIS A 151 4.92 10.64 13.97
C HIS A 151 4.84 10.36 15.47
N GLU A 152 5.24 9.18 15.88
CA GLU A 152 5.07 8.70 17.25
C GLU A 152 6.28 8.97 18.13
N GLN A 153 7.42 9.20 17.51
CA GLN A 153 8.59 9.74 18.20
C GLN A 153 8.73 11.25 18.01
N ASN A 154 7.84 11.85 17.20
CA ASN A 154 8.02 13.22 16.70
C ASN A 154 9.45 13.39 16.13
N LEU A 155 9.88 12.39 15.37
CA LEU A 155 11.24 12.27 14.86
C LEU A 155 11.25 12.45 13.34
N LEU A 156 12.28 13.13 12.86
CA LEU A 156 12.58 13.28 11.46
C LEU A 156 13.90 12.55 11.17
N VAL A 157 13.85 11.50 10.35
CA VAL A 157 14.99 10.67 10.00
C VAL A 157 15.39 10.96 8.57
N ALA A 158 16.53 11.61 8.38
CA ALA A 158 17.17 11.74 7.08
C ALA A 158 18.28 10.72 6.88
N VAL A 159 18.28 10.07 5.73
CA VAL A 159 19.35 9.16 5.32
C VAL A 159 20.26 9.87 4.34
N GLU A 160 21.55 9.90 4.65
CA GLU A 160 22.60 10.31 3.71
C GLU A 160 22.85 9.18 2.71
N GLY A 161 22.65 9.46 1.43
CA GLY A 161 23.00 8.53 0.37
C GLY A 161 24.50 8.53 0.13
N ARG A 162 25.22 7.51 0.62
CA ARG A 162 26.51 7.16 0.04
C ARG A 162 26.22 6.28 -1.17
N LYS A 163 26.76 6.64 -2.33
CA LYS A 163 26.56 5.90 -3.58
C LYS A 163 27.06 4.46 -3.40
N ILE A 164 26.15 3.53 -3.11
CA ILE A 164 26.41 2.09 -3.08
C ILE A 164 25.70 1.55 -4.31
N GLU A 165 26.48 1.14 -5.32
CA GLU A 165 25.92 0.50 -6.51
C GLU A 165 25.25 -0.83 -6.11
N GLY A 166 23.97 -0.99 -6.42
CA GLY A 166 23.25 -2.27 -6.29
C GLY A 166 22.43 -2.49 -5.00
N PHE A 167 22.30 -1.51 -4.10
CA PHE A 167 21.50 -1.67 -2.88
C PHE A 167 20.18 -0.87 -2.93
N PHE A 168 19.06 -1.56 -2.74
CA PHE A 168 17.75 -0.94 -2.53
C PHE A 168 17.20 -1.40 -1.18
N SER A 169 16.74 -0.44 -0.36
CA SER A 169 16.17 -0.73 0.95
C SER A 169 14.65 -0.84 0.86
N VAL A 170 14.10 -1.91 1.42
CA VAL A 170 12.68 -2.04 1.72
C VAL A 170 12.46 -1.57 3.16
N SER A 171 11.87 -0.39 3.34
CA SER A 171 11.42 0.08 4.66
C SER A 171 10.03 -0.49 4.94
N GLY A 172 9.93 -1.44 5.89
CA GLY A 172 8.65 -2.01 6.33
C GLY A 172 8.71 -3.43 6.89
N SER A 173 9.28 -3.61 8.09
CA SER A 173 9.10 -4.69 9.09
C SER A 173 8.88 -6.18 8.76
N ALA A 174 9.00 -6.67 7.52
CA ALA A 174 8.84 -8.12 7.25
C ALA A 174 9.87 -8.74 6.31
N PHE A 175 10.36 -8.01 5.30
CA PHE A 175 11.29 -8.55 4.31
C PHE A 175 12.34 -7.51 3.91
N LEU A 176 13.60 -7.93 3.83
CA LEU A 176 14.58 -7.31 2.95
C LEU A 176 14.36 -7.91 1.57
N ALA A 177 14.20 -7.09 0.54
CA ALA A 177 14.21 -7.57 -0.82
C ALA A 177 15.45 -7.04 -1.51
N SER A 178 16.26 -7.92 -2.10
CA SER A 178 17.36 -7.55 -2.97
C SER A 178 17.23 -8.26 -4.30
N VAL A 179 17.62 -7.58 -5.38
CA VAL A 179 17.63 -8.16 -6.71
C VAL A 179 18.86 -9.04 -6.84
N ASP A 180 18.68 -10.29 -7.23
CA ASP A 180 19.77 -11.19 -7.55
C ASP A 180 19.95 -11.24 -9.07
N VAL A 181 21.05 -10.63 -9.53
CA VAL A 181 21.37 -10.48 -10.94
C VAL A 181 21.74 -11.83 -11.56
N ASP A 182 22.37 -12.73 -10.81
CA ASP A 182 22.87 -14.01 -11.34
C ASP A 182 21.75 -15.03 -11.54
N SER A 183 20.68 -14.95 -10.72
CA SER A 183 19.58 -15.91 -10.74
C SER A 183 18.32 -15.42 -11.46
N PHE A 184 18.35 -14.21 -12.05
CA PHE A 184 17.20 -13.54 -12.66
C PHE A 184 15.98 -13.57 -11.72
N GLY A 185 16.20 -13.19 -10.46
CA GLY A 185 15.23 -13.38 -9.41
C GLY A 185 15.29 -12.31 -8.32
N LEU A 186 14.29 -12.38 -7.44
CA LEU A 186 14.22 -11.56 -6.26
C LEU A 186 14.63 -12.36 -5.04
N ARG A 187 15.73 -11.98 -4.38
CA ARG A 187 16.09 -12.53 -3.07
C ARG A 187 15.26 -11.82 -2.01
N LEU A 188 14.38 -12.58 -1.36
CA LEU A 188 13.65 -12.13 -0.19
C LEU A 188 14.29 -12.73 1.05
N GLU A 189 14.69 -11.87 1.97
CA GLU A 189 15.13 -12.26 3.31
C GLU A 189 14.09 -11.81 4.31
N ARG A 190 13.53 -12.75 5.06
CA ARG A 190 12.62 -12.39 6.15
C ARG A 190 13.44 -11.78 7.28
N ILE A 191 13.28 -10.47 7.52
CA ILE A 191 13.85 -9.84 8.70
C ILE A 191 12.92 -10.17 9.87
N GLN A 192 13.38 -10.98 10.82
CA GLN A 192 12.72 -11.05 12.12
C GLN A 192 12.98 -9.72 12.82
N SER A 193 11.92 -9.02 13.24
CA SER A 193 12.07 -7.81 14.06
C SER A 193 12.72 -8.22 15.38
N ILE A 194 14.02 -7.95 15.53
CA ILE A 194 14.72 -8.12 16.81
C ILE A 194 14.25 -6.96 17.70
N PRO A 195 13.59 -7.20 18.84
CA PRO A 195 13.25 -6.13 19.78
C PRO A 195 14.54 -5.41 20.19
N ALA A 196 14.54 -4.07 20.18
CA ALA A 196 15.73 -3.24 20.44
C ALA A 196 16.44 -3.52 21.79
N ASN A 197 15.83 -4.31 22.68
CA ASN A 197 16.32 -4.62 24.02
C ASN A 197 16.68 -6.10 24.23
N SER A 198 16.69 -6.96 23.22
CA SER A 198 17.10 -8.37 23.40
C SER A 198 18.58 -8.56 23.06
N GLU A 199 19.43 -8.64 24.08
CA GLU A 199 20.86 -9.03 23.95
C GLU A 199 21.05 -10.55 23.71
N SER A 200 20.00 -11.29 23.32
CA SER A 200 20.18 -12.69 22.97
C SER A 200 20.90 -12.79 21.63
N SER A 201 22.02 -13.53 21.62
CA SER A 201 22.67 -14.04 20.41
C SER A 201 21.69 -14.92 19.62
N ALA A 202 20.78 -14.29 18.87
CA ALA A 202 19.94 -14.98 17.93
C ALA A 202 20.86 -15.50 16.82
N GLU A 203 21.09 -16.81 16.79
CA GLU A 203 21.58 -17.46 15.59
C GLU A 203 20.69 -17.02 14.43
N ASN A 204 21.33 -16.49 13.38
CA ASN A 204 20.69 -15.91 12.20
C ASN A 204 19.90 -16.97 11.42
N ASP A 205 18.71 -17.34 11.88
CA ASP A 205 17.70 -18.08 11.11
C ASP A 205 17.01 -17.13 10.11
N SER A 206 17.79 -16.36 9.35
CA SER A 206 17.26 -15.59 8.24
C SER A 206 16.88 -16.55 7.13
N VAL A 207 15.58 -16.75 6.94
CA VAL A 207 15.07 -17.48 5.78
C VAL A 207 15.24 -16.57 4.57
N SER A 208 16.22 -16.89 3.74
CA SER A 208 16.41 -16.29 2.42
C SER A 208 15.89 -17.23 1.34
N CYS A 209 15.22 -16.67 0.33
CA CYS A 209 14.76 -17.42 -0.83
C CYS A 209 14.78 -16.54 -2.08
N ILE A 210 15.16 -17.12 -3.21
CA ILE A 210 15.14 -16.51 -4.53
C ILE A 210 13.80 -16.83 -5.18
N LEU A 211 13.02 -15.80 -5.51
CA LEU A 211 11.84 -15.90 -6.35
C LEU A 211 12.23 -15.68 -7.80
N GLN A 212 12.20 -16.72 -8.63
CA GLN A 212 12.49 -16.59 -10.05
C GLN A 212 11.33 -15.89 -10.76
N PHE A 213 11.66 -14.94 -11.64
CA PHE A 213 10.70 -14.29 -12.52
C PHE A 213 10.24 -15.23 -13.65
N PRO A 214 9.17 -14.88 -14.38
CA PRO A 214 8.76 -15.67 -15.52
C PRO A 214 9.89 -15.77 -16.56
N PRO A 215 10.02 -16.92 -17.25
CA PRO A 215 11.11 -17.13 -18.20
C PRO A 215 11.00 -16.15 -19.39
N LEU A 216 12.09 -15.46 -19.69
CA LEU A 216 12.21 -14.56 -20.83
C LEU A 216 12.46 -15.34 -22.12
N ALA A 217 12.01 -14.78 -23.24
CA ALA A 217 12.27 -15.37 -24.56
C ALA A 217 13.74 -15.18 -24.96
N ASP A 218 14.22 -16.01 -25.89
CA ASP A 218 15.57 -15.87 -26.45
C ASP A 218 15.77 -14.47 -27.05
N GLY A 219 16.89 -13.82 -26.71
CA GLY A 219 17.20 -12.46 -27.16
C GLY A 219 16.64 -11.35 -26.26
N TRP A 220 15.99 -11.70 -25.15
CA TRP A 220 15.51 -10.77 -24.14
C TRP A 220 16.27 -10.94 -22.81
N GLU A 221 16.41 -9.85 -22.08
CA GLU A 221 17.03 -9.82 -20.76
C GLU A 221 16.25 -8.94 -19.78
N GLN A 222 16.36 -9.27 -18.49
CA GLN A 222 15.93 -8.38 -17.43
C GLN A 222 17.00 -7.30 -17.25
N ARG A 223 16.66 -6.04 -17.53
CA ARG A 223 17.59 -4.92 -17.36
C ARG A 223 17.58 -4.40 -15.93
N GLN A 224 16.38 -4.26 -15.37
CA GLN A 224 16.18 -3.74 -14.03
C GLN A 224 14.98 -4.43 -13.38
N SER A 225 15.07 -4.63 -12.07
CA SER A 225 13.87 -4.81 -11.26
C SER A 225 13.97 -3.94 -10.02
N THR A 226 12.82 -3.49 -9.53
CA THR A 226 12.75 -2.67 -8.33
C THR A 226 11.56 -3.12 -7.50
N VAL A 227 11.80 -3.35 -6.22
CA VAL A 227 10.76 -3.84 -5.31
C VAL A 227 10.36 -2.73 -4.37
N TYR A 228 9.06 -2.48 -4.36
CA TYR A 228 8.41 -1.58 -3.45
C TYR A 228 7.50 -2.40 -2.56
N THR A 229 7.51 -2.12 -1.27
CA THR A 229 6.42 -2.55 -0.40
C THR A 229 5.54 -1.35 -0.17
N SER A 230 4.23 -1.56 -0.11
CA SER A 230 3.33 -0.53 0.42
C SER A 230 3.89 -0.03 1.74
N CYS A 231 4.18 1.27 1.84
CA CYS A 231 4.84 1.85 3.01
C CYS A 231 4.08 1.42 4.27
N ALA A 232 4.80 0.72 5.15
CA ALA A 232 4.28 0.32 6.43
C ALA A 232 4.74 1.35 7.44
N ASN A 233 3.78 1.98 8.11
CA ASN A 233 4.08 2.90 9.19
C ASN A 233 4.82 2.10 10.27
N VAL A 234 6.11 2.36 10.48
CA VAL A 234 6.82 1.83 11.64
C VAL A 234 6.31 2.62 12.83
N ARG A 235 5.28 2.09 13.48
CA ARG A 235 4.68 2.69 14.66
C ARG A 235 5.36 2.18 15.95
N SER A 236 6.06 3.06 16.66
CA SER A 236 6.42 3.00 18.08
C SER A 236 5.22 3.23 19.05
N SER A 237 4.92 2.25 19.89
CA SER A 237 3.76 2.17 20.82
C SER A 237 3.53 3.30 21.87
N LYS A 238 4.20 4.47 21.80
CA LYS A 238 4.27 5.46 22.90
C LYS A 238 3.40 6.71 22.73
N MET A 239 2.92 7.07 21.54
CA MET A 239 2.08 8.26 21.36
C MET A 239 0.61 7.93 21.08
N VAL A 240 -0.28 8.77 21.61
CA VAL A 240 -1.71 8.72 21.35
C VAL A 240 -1.94 9.17 19.90
N SER A 241 -2.23 8.22 19.01
CA SER A 241 -2.57 8.55 17.63
C SER A 241 -3.91 9.30 17.58
N PRO A 242 -4.01 10.46 16.89
CA PRO A 242 -5.30 11.12 16.66
C PRO A 242 -6.21 10.27 15.75
N VAL A 243 -5.63 9.29 15.05
CA VAL A 243 -6.34 8.36 14.18
C VAL A 243 -6.81 7.15 14.99
N PRO A 244 -8.08 6.74 14.89
CA PRO A 244 -8.60 5.61 15.67
C PRO A 244 -8.14 4.22 15.21
N PHE A 245 -7.52 4.13 14.04
CA PHE A 245 -7.03 2.89 13.46
C PHE A 245 -5.87 3.16 12.51
N SER A 246 -5.11 2.13 12.17
CA SER A 246 -3.97 2.20 11.24
C SER A 246 -3.86 0.95 10.40
N LEU A 247 -3.07 0.96 9.33
CA LEU A 247 -2.85 -0.25 8.53
C LEU A 247 -2.28 -1.38 9.40
N ALA A 248 -2.86 -2.57 9.28
CA ALA A 248 -2.35 -3.75 9.95
C ALA A 248 -1.05 -4.24 9.26
N ASP A 249 -0.17 -4.87 10.04
CA ASP A 249 1.18 -5.19 9.56
C ASP A 249 1.20 -6.28 8.47
N ASP A 250 0.14 -7.07 8.39
CA ASP A 250 -0.10 -8.10 7.36
C ASP A 250 -0.85 -7.57 6.14
N SER A 251 -1.32 -6.33 6.20
CA SER A 251 -2.19 -5.69 5.23
C SER A 251 -1.39 -4.94 4.16
N LYS A 252 -0.44 -5.67 3.56
CA LYS A 252 0.57 -5.13 2.67
C LYS A 252 0.62 -5.85 1.34
N THR A 253 1.01 -5.09 0.34
CA THR A 253 1.35 -5.60 -0.99
C THR A 253 2.85 -5.45 -1.23
N VAL A 254 3.40 -6.43 -1.94
CA VAL A 254 4.75 -6.35 -2.52
C VAL A 254 4.57 -6.08 -3.99
N HIS A 255 5.16 -5.00 -4.44
CA HIS A 255 5.11 -4.52 -5.80
C HIS A 255 6.49 -4.67 -6.43
N ILE A 256 6.56 -5.36 -7.56
CA ILE A 256 7.81 -5.59 -8.27
C ILE A 256 7.67 -4.96 -9.64
N TYR A 257 8.42 -3.88 -9.85
CA TYR A 257 8.63 -3.28 -11.16
C TYR A 257 9.69 -4.09 -11.90
N LEU A 258 9.38 -4.52 -13.12
CA LEU A 258 10.24 -5.35 -13.95
C LEU A 258 10.44 -4.66 -15.30
N GLU A 259 11.68 -4.30 -15.61
CA GLU A 259 12.11 -3.81 -16.92
C GLU A 259 12.74 -4.96 -17.72
N VAL A 260 12.13 -5.27 -18.85
CA VAL A 260 12.57 -6.33 -19.77
C VAL A 260 12.90 -5.69 -21.11
N GLY A 261 14.13 -5.85 -21.58
CA GLY A 261 14.57 -5.30 -22.85
C GLY A 261 15.12 -6.36 -23.78
N GLU A 262 15.08 -6.09 -25.09
CA GLU A 262 15.84 -6.90 -26.05
C GLU A 262 17.34 -6.65 -25.86
N LEU A 263 18.15 -7.65 -26.21
CA LEU A 263 19.61 -7.50 -26.29
C LEU A 263 20.02 -6.41 -27.29
N ASN A 264 19.13 -6.05 -28.22
CA ASN A 264 19.30 -4.87 -29.06
C ASN A 264 18.96 -3.60 -28.25
N PRO A 265 19.95 -2.77 -27.89
CA PRO A 265 19.71 -1.58 -27.07
C PRO A 265 18.92 -0.48 -27.80
N LEU A 266 18.72 -0.60 -29.12
CA LEU A 266 17.96 0.37 -29.90
C LEU A 266 16.44 0.24 -29.73
N LEU A 267 15.96 -0.88 -29.18
CA LEU A 267 14.54 -1.09 -28.94
C LEU A 267 14.17 -0.66 -27.51
N PRO A 268 13.02 0.02 -27.34
CA PRO A 268 12.56 0.43 -26.04
C PRO A 268 12.26 -0.82 -25.19
N PRO A 269 12.59 -0.80 -23.89
CA PRO A 269 12.23 -1.88 -22.99
C PRO A 269 10.71 -1.92 -22.77
N SER A 270 10.22 -3.10 -22.39
CA SER A 270 8.88 -3.31 -21.86
C SER A 270 8.92 -3.29 -20.34
N TYR A 271 7.89 -2.71 -19.73
CA TYR A 271 7.80 -2.56 -18.29
C TYR A 271 6.57 -3.27 -17.74
N TYR A 272 6.73 -3.96 -16.62
CA TYR A 272 5.66 -4.71 -15.97
C TYR A 272 5.65 -4.50 -14.47
N ASN A 273 4.44 -4.47 -13.91
CA ASN A 273 4.18 -4.40 -12.48
C ASN A 273 3.64 -5.74 -12.01
N ILE A 274 4.34 -6.40 -11.10
CA ILE A 274 3.89 -7.63 -10.44
C ILE A 274 3.48 -7.27 -9.01
N VAL A 275 2.19 -7.35 -8.72
CA VAL A 275 1.63 -7.14 -7.38
C VAL A 275 1.41 -8.50 -6.72
N ALA A 276 1.90 -8.68 -5.50
CA ALA A 276 1.68 -9.85 -4.67
C ALA A 276 1.21 -9.45 -3.27
N LEU A 277 0.43 -10.31 -2.61
CA LEU A 277 0.12 -10.12 -1.18
C LEU A 277 1.34 -10.54 -0.35
N ALA A 278 1.75 -9.71 0.61
CA ALA A 278 2.87 -10.03 1.50
C ALA A 278 2.65 -11.36 2.25
N SER A 279 1.43 -11.62 2.69
CA SER A 279 1.03 -12.89 3.32
C SER A 279 1.11 -14.10 2.37
N GLY A 280 0.79 -13.89 1.10
CA GLY A 280 0.93 -14.90 0.04
C GLY A 280 2.39 -15.27 -0.19
N LEU A 281 3.27 -14.27 -0.29
CA LEU A 281 4.72 -14.48 -0.40
C LEU A 281 5.29 -15.15 0.85
N ALA A 282 4.91 -14.69 2.05
CA ALA A 282 5.32 -15.31 3.31
C ALA A 282 4.98 -16.81 3.34
N THR A 283 3.78 -17.18 2.89
CA THR A 283 3.34 -18.58 2.79
C THR A 283 4.17 -19.37 1.76
N CYS A 284 4.57 -18.75 0.65
CA CYS A 284 5.47 -19.38 -0.33
C CYS A 284 6.86 -19.62 0.27
N LEU A 285 7.43 -18.63 0.96
CA LEU A 285 8.74 -18.71 1.60
C LEU A 285 8.79 -19.79 2.70
N GLN A 286 7.75 -19.85 3.54
CA GLN A 286 7.63 -20.90 4.56
C GLN A 286 7.58 -22.30 3.94
N ARG A 287 6.83 -22.47 2.84
CA ARG A 287 6.78 -23.75 2.10
C ARG A 287 8.14 -24.10 1.50
N ALA A 288 8.83 -23.14 0.89
CA ALA A 288 10.17 -23.36 0.34
C ALA A 288 11.15 -23.83 1.42
N HIS A 289 11.17 -23.13 2.55
CA HIS A 289 12.00 -23.47 3.70
C HIS A 289 11.69 -24.87 4.25
N ALA A 290 10.42 -25.21 4.43
CA ALA A 290 10.01 -26.55 4.87
C ALA A 290 10.43 -27.66 3.90
N MET A 291 10.62 -27.34 2.61
CA MET A 291 11.11 -28.25 1.58
C MET A 291 12.64 -28.22 1.40
N GLY A 292 13.37 -27.43 2.20
CA GLY A 292 14.81 -27.22 2.02
C GLY A 292 15.18 -26.53 0.71
N ARG A 293 14.23 -25.79 0.10
CA ARG A 293 14.45 -25.04 -1.14
C ARG A 293 14.80 -23.59 -0.81
N ASN A 294 15.90 -23.11 -1.39
CA ASN A 294 16.29 -21.70 -1.36
C ASN A 294 15.84 -20.94 -2.61
N THR A 295 15.21 -21.61 -3.58
CA THR A 295 14.75 -21.02 -4.83
C THR A 295 13.34 -21.53 -5.14
N LEU A 296 12.45 -20.61 -5.50
CA LEU A 296 11.09 -20.90 -5.97
C LEU A 296 10.97 -20.47 -7.43
N ARG A 297 10.47 -21.38 -8.26
CA ARG A 297 10.21 -21.08 -9.67
C ARG A 297 8.94 -20.24 -9.81
N TRP A 298 8.82 -19.47 -10.89
CA TRP A 298 7.62 -18.68 -11.16
C TRP A 298 6.33 -19.50 -11.01
N GLU A 299 6.30 -20.75 -11.47
CA GLU A 299 5.12 -21.63 -11.41
C GLU A 299 4.67 -21.94 -9.96
N ASP A 300 5.59 -21.88 -9.00
CA ASP A 300 5.33 -22.21 -7.59
C ASP A 300 4.73 -21.02 -6.80
N TRP A 301 5.07 -19.78 -7.17
CA TRP A 301 4.69 -18.57 -6.40
C TRP A 301 3.90 -17.52 -7.19
N GLY A 302 4.08 -17.45 -8.51
CA GLY A 302 3.58 -16.39 -9.38
C GLY A 302 2.09 -16.52 -9.72
N PRO A 303 1.68 -17.53 -10.53
CA PRO A 303 0.39 -17.52 -11.21
C PRO A 303 -0.84 -17.29 -10.32
N SER A 304 -0.90 -17.92 -9.15
CA SER A 304 -2.07 -17.86 -8.27
C SER A 304 -2.04 -16.72 -7.24
N ALA A 305 -0.85 -16.20 -6.91
CA ALA A 305 -0.67 -15.27 -5.79
C ALA A 305 -0.26 -13.86 -6.24
N THR A 306 -0.11 -13.65 -7.55
CA THR A 306 0.28 -12.36 -8.12
C THR A 306 -0.74 -11.85 -9.14
N ARG A 307 -0.64 -10.55 -9.42
CA ARG A 307 -1.25 -9.88 -10.58
C ARG A 307 -0.13 -9.20 -11.34
N MET A 308 0.02 -9.52 -12.61
CA MET A 308 0.94 -8.82 -13.51
C MET A 308 0.14 -7.87 -14.40
N LEU A 309 0.59 -6.62 -14.47
CA LEU A 309 -0.01 -5.53 -15.25
C LEU A 309 1.08 -4.87 -16.10
N PRO A 310 0.78 -4.37 -17.31
CA PRO A 310 1.67 -3.44 -18.00
C PRO A 310 2.00 -2.26 -17.08
N ALA A 311 3.26 -1.84 -17.03
CA ALA A 311 3.67 -0.74 -16.17
C ALA A 311 3.48 0.62 -16.82
N GLU A 312 2.26 0.87 -17.27
CA GLU A 312 1.81 2.22 -17.59
C GLU A 312 1.61 2.95 -16.24
N TYR A 313 2.48 3.93 -15.98
CA TYR A 313 2.47 4.88 -14.84
C TYR A 313 1.71 4.39 -13.60
N MET A 314 2.36 3.53 -12.80
CA MET A 314 1.82 3.09 -11.52
C MET A 314 2.58 3.77 -10.38
N SER A 315 1.84 4.52 -9.56
CA SER A 315 2.37 5.10 -8.33
C SER A 315 2.62 4.01 -7.27
N PRO A 316 3.62 4.20 -6.39
CA PRO A 316 3.69 3.47 -5.13
C PRO A 316 2.34 3.44 -4.41
N GLY A 317 2.03 2.29 -3.82
CA GLY A 317 0.75 2.01 -3.18
C GLY A 317 0.74 2.26 -1.67
N VAL A 318 -0.47 2.37 -1.12
CA VAL A 318 -0.73 2.47 0.32
C VAL A 318 -1.56 1.27 0.77
N GLY A 319 -1.02 0.46 1.68
CA GLY A 319 -1.60 -0.83 2.07
C GLY A 319 -1.78 -1.78 0.88
N TRP A 320 -3.03 -1.97 0.44
CA TRP A 320 -3.36 -2.79 -0.74
C TRP A 320 -3.73 -1.99 -1.98
N ARG A 321 -3.66 -0.66 -1.93
CA ARG A 321 -4.15 0.20 -3.00
C ARG A 321 -3.02 0.74 -3.83
N PHE A 322 -3.26 0.87 -5.13
CA PHE A 322 -2.36 1.50 -6.09
C PHE A 322 -3.14 2.46 -6.98
N LEU A 323 -2.46 3.47 -7.53
CA LEU A 323 -3.00 4.28 -8.61
C LEU A 323 -2.44 3.79 -9.93
N MET A 324 -3.32 3.67 -10.90
CA MET A 324 -3.01 3.46 -12.30
C MET A 324 -3.57 4.65 -13.07
N LEU A 325 -2.71 5.39 -13.76
CA LEU A 325 -3.14 6.47 -14.64
C LEU A 325 -3.91 5.88 -15.83
N GLU A 326 -5.13 6.37 -16.07
CA GLU A 326 -5.85 6.05 -17.30
C GLU A 326 -5.39 7.03 -18.40
N ASP A 327 -5.27 6.53 -19.64
CA ASP A 327 -4.76 7.26 -20.81
C ASP A 327 -5.12 8.77 -20.77
N PRO A 328 -4.13 9.66 -20.63
CA PRO A 328 -4.36 11.09 -20.47
C PRO A 328 -4.83 11.67 -21.80
N SER A 329 -6.13 11.59 -22.08
CA SER A 329 -6.71 12.37 -23.16
C SER A 329 -6.53 13.87 -22.85
N ASP A 330 -6.06 14.65 -23.83
CA ASP A 330 -5.70 16.07 -23.67
C ASP A 330 -6.83 16.96 -23.10
N ASP A 331 -8.10 16.54 -23.21
CA ASP A 331 -9.28 17.39 -22.95
C ASP A 331 -10.02 17.13 -21.64
N PHE A 332 -9.64 16.13 -20.83
CA PHE A 332 -10.44 15.69 -19.68
C PHE A 332 -9.69 15.77 -18.33
N PRO A 333 -10.41 15.79 -17.19
CA PRO A 333 -9.77 15.60 -15.88
C PRO A 333 -8.90 14.35 -15.89
N VAL A 334 -7.82 14.36 -15.11
CA VAL A 334 -6.96 13.20 -14.98
C VAL A 334 -7.75 12.10 -14.29
N HIS A 335 -7.93 10.98 -15.00
CA HIS A 335 -8.63 9.81 -14.50
C HIS A 335 -7.59 8.83 -13.96
N PHE A 336 -7.77 8.42 -12.72
CA PHE A 336 -7.00 7.35 -12.11
C PHE A 336 -7.91 6.19 -11.79
N SER A 337 -7.40 4.99 -12.01
CA SER A 337 -7.96 3.76 -11.47
C SER A 337 -7.25 3.42 -10.16
N VAL A 338 -7.99 3.38 -9.06
CA VAL A 338 -7.50 2.86 -7.78
C VAL A 338 -7.68 1.35 -7.77
N LEU A 339 -6.57 0.60 -7.73
CA LEU A 339 -6.56 -0.86 -7.68
C LEU A 339 -6.40 -1.31 -6.23
N ASP A 340 -7.45 -1.85 -5.60
CA ASP A 340 -7.44 -2.32 -4.21
C ASP A 340 -7.38 -3.87 -4.16
N PHE A 341 -6.23 -4.39 -3.74
CA PHE A 341 -5.94 -5.82 -3.63
C PHE A 341 -6.35 -6.43 -2.29
N ASN A 342 -7.09 -5.71 -1.44
CA ASN A 342 -7.55 -6.23 -0.17
C ASN A 342 -8.47 -7.45 -0.38
N PRO A 343 -8.04 -8.67 0.01
CA PRO A 343 -8.78 -9.89 -0.29
C PRO A 343 -10.13 -9.96 0.45
N MET A 344 -10.23 -9.34 1.63
CA MET A 344 -11.46 -9.33 2.42
C MET A 344 -12.49 -8.37 1.82
N LEU A 345 -12.05 -7.18 1.41
CA LEU A 345 -12.89 -6.23 0.69
C LEU A 345 -13.41 -6.83 -0.63
N VAL A 346 -12.51 -7.43 -1.43
CA VAL A 346 -12.88 -8.10 -2.69
C VAL A 346 -13.93 -9.18 -2.47
N ARG A 347 -13.74 -10.04 -1.46
CA ARG A 347 -14.73 -11.09 -1.12
C ARG A 347 -16.08 -10.50 -0.71
N ARG A 348 -16.08 -9.44 0.10
CA ARG A 348 -17.31 -8.78 0.55
C ARG A 348 -18.08 -8.19 -0.63
N GLU A 349 -17.41 -7.44 -1.50
CA GLU A 349 -18.06 -6.85 -2.66
C GLU A 349 -18.52 -7.93 -3.67
N LEU A 350 -17.75 -9.01 -3.84
CA LEU A 350 -18.14 -10.12 -4.71
C LEU A 350 -19.40 -10.81 -4.19
N HIS A 351 -19.52 -10.97 -2.87
CA HIS A 351 -20.71 -11.54 -2.26
C HIS A 351 -21.96 -10.68 -2.53
N LYS A 352 -21.83 -9.35 -2.47
CA LYS A 352 -22.92 -8.43 -2.84
C LYS A 352 -23.35 -8.64 -4.29
N VAL A 353 -22.41 -8.72 -5.23
CA VAL A 353 -22.69 -8.97 -6.66
C VAL A 353 -23.46 -10.28 -6.85
N ILE A 354 -23.03 -11.36 -6.18
CA ILE A 354 -23.68 -12.68 -6.27
C ILE A 354 -25.12 -12.62 -5.75
N GLN A 355 -25.40 -11.80 -4.73
CA GLN A 355 -26.75 -11.58 -4.20
C GLN A 355 -27.62 -10.67 -5.09
N GLY A 356 -27.12 -10.22 -6.24
CA GLY A 356 -27.82 -9.27 -7.10
C GLY A 356 -27.81 -7.83 -6.57
N LEU A 357 -27.02 -7.56 -5.52
CA LEU A 357 -26.77 -6.21 -5.04
C LEU A 357 -25.71 -5.58 -5.95
N LYS A 358 -25.87 -4.29 -6.27
CA LYS A 358 -24.87 -3.56 -7.05
C LYS A 358 -23.60 -3.41 -6.20
N ALA A 359 -22.45 -3.81 -6.74
CA ALA A 359 -21.15 -3.41 -6.18
C ALA A 359 -20.93 -1.93 -6.48
N GLY A 360 -20.68 -1.15 -5.43
CA GLY A 360 -20.43 0.29 -5.56
C GLY A 360 -21.59 1.10 -6.14
N SER A 361 -21.29 2.35 -6.52
CA SER A 361 -22.21 3.16 -7.31
C SER A 361 -22.14 2.72 -8.77
N PRO A 362 -23.27 2.71 -9.52
CA PRO A 362 -23.26 2.35 -10.93
C PRO A 362 -22.24 3.19 -11.70
N GLY A 363 -21.24 2.51 -12.30
CA GLY A 363 -20.25 3.14 -13.18
C GLY A 363 -18.99 3.70 -12.50
N THR A 364 -18.77 3.51 -11.19
CA THR A 364 -17.55 4.00 -10.53
C THR A 364 -16.61 2.92 -10.01
N SER A 365 -17.08 1.70 -9.77
CA SER A 365 -16.23 0.61 -9.31
C SER A 365 -16.66 -0.77 -9.82
N TYR A 366 -15.71 -1.70 -9.95
CA TYR A 366 -15.95 -3.08 -10.35
C TYR A 366 -14.89 -4.03 -9.77
N ILE A 367 -15.17 -5.33 -9.75
CA ILE A 367 -14.25 -6.34 -9.25
C ILE A 367 -13.64 -7.08 -10.44
N ASN A 368 -12.31 -7.14 -10.50
CA ASN A 368 -11.60 -7.97 -11.45
C ASN A 368 -11.15 -9.29 -10.80
N THR A 369 -11.88 -10.36 -11.10
CA THR A 369 -11.50 -11.74 -10.74
C THR A 369 -10.96 -12.53 -11.90
N LYS A 370 -10.97 -11.97 -13.12
CA LYS A 370 -10.51 -12.67 -14.31
C LYS A 370 -8.98 -12.79 -14.26
N PRO A 371 -8.41 -13.92 -14.69
CA PRO A 371 -6.98 -14.03 -14.92
C PRO A 371 -6.53 -13.02 -15.98
N THR A 372 -5.32 -12.48 -15.81
CA THR A 372 -4.62 -11.73 -16.85
C THR A 372 -3.70 -12.71 -17.57
N ASP A 373 -3.88 -12.85 -18.88
CA ASP A 373 -2.98 -13.62 -19.75
C ASP A 373 -2.15 -12.61 -20.57
N ILE A 374 -0.84 -12.59 -20.33
CA ILE A 374 0.12 -11.73 -21.01
C ILE A 374 0.89 -12.59 -22.02
N ALA A 375 0.57 -12.41 -23.30
CA ALA A 375 1.21 -13.09 -24.42
C ALA A 375 1.96 -12.05 -25.27
N VAL A 376 3.17 -11.72 -24.85
CA VAL A 376 4.05 -10.72 -25.48
C VAL A 376 5.40 -11.36 -25.82
N PRO A 377 6.13 -10.86 -26.84
CA PRO A 377 7.36 -11.48 -27.31
C PRO A 377 8.50 -11.58 -26.28
N SER A 378 8.45 -10.76 -25.21
CA SER A 378 9.48 -10.72 -24.19
C SER A 378 9.51 -11.93 -23.26
N PHE A 379 8.43 -12.72 -23.18
CA PHE A 379 8.36 -13.94 -22.37
C PHE A 379 8.36 -15.20 -23.23
N ALA A 380 9.09 -16.23 -22.80
CA ALA A 380 9.19 -17.50 -23.50
C ALA A 380 7.85 -18.27 -23.55
N ILE A 381 6.98 -18.00 -22.57
CA ILE A 381 5.66 -18.61 -22.44
C ILE A 381 4.62 -17.52 -22.12
N PRO A 382 3.33 -17.72 -22.45
CA PRO A 382 2.26 -16.84 -21.98
C PRO A 382 2.22 -16.80 -20.44
N ILE A 383 2.22 -15.60 -19.87
CA ILE A 383 2.20 -15.42 -18.42
C ILE A 383 0.77 -15.24 -17.95
N ARG A 384 0.31 -16.15 -17.08
CA ARG A 384 -1.03 -16.09 -16.47
C ARG A 384 -0.93 -15.71 -15.00
N THR A 385 -1.66 -14.68 -14.60
CA THR A 385 -1.77 -14.24 -13.19
C THR A 385 -3.22 -14.05 -12.78
N CYS A 386 -3.59 -14.25 -11.49
CA CYS A 386 -5.00 -14.23 -11.08
C CYS A 386 -5.32 -13.64 -9.71
N LEU A 387 -4.44 -12.84 -9.09
CA LEU A 387 -4.74 -12.16 -7.83
C LEU A 387 -5.88 -11.15 -8.02
N PRO A 388 -7.07 -11.33 -7.41
CA PRO A 388 -8.22 -10.48 -7.66
C PRO A 388 -8.08 -9.13 -6.98
N TYR A 389 -8.72 -8.11 -7.55
CA TYR A 389 -8.71 -6.75 -7.02
C TYR A 389 -10.01 -6.02 -7.32
N LEU A 390 -10.29 -4.99 -6.55
CA LEU A 390 -11.35 -4.02 -6.79
C LEU A 390 -10.76 -2.82 -7.54
N VAL A 391 -11.50 -2.29 -8.52
CA VAL A 391 -11.15 -1.05 -9.21
C VAL A 391 -12.15 0.02 -8.81
N SER A 392 -11.66 1.19 -8.41
CA SER A 392 -12.47 2.39 -8.20
C SER A 392 -11.93 3.53 -9.05
N GLY A 393 -12.81 4.21 -9.78
CA GLY A 393 -12.46 5.40 -10.55
C GLY A 393 -12.29 6.63 -9.66
N LEU A 394 -11.21 7.36 -9.88
CA LEU A 394 -10.84 8.58 -9.18
C LEU A 394 -10.64 9.69 -10.20
N ARG A 395 -11.24 10.87 -9.96
CA ARG A 395 -11.13 12.01 -10.87
C ARG A 395 -10.45 13.17 -10.17
N VAL A 396 -9.32 13.58 -10.73
CA VAL A 396 -8.61 14.77 -10.28
C VAL A 396 -8.83 15.89 -11.28
N PRO A 397 -9.22 17.11 -10.84
CA PRO A 397 -9.32 18.26 -11.72
C PRO A 397 -8.04 18.46 -12.55
N LYS A 398 -8.18 18.90 -13.80
CA LYS A 398 -7.03 19.21 -14.66
C LYS A 398 -6.17 20.29 -13.99
N PRO A 399 -4.83 20.21 -14.04
CA PRO A 399 -4.00 21.28 -13.55
C PRO A 399 -4.33 22.62 -14.25
N PHE A 400 -4.22 23.71 -13.49
CA PHE A 400 -4.28 25.05 -14.05
C PHE A 400 -2.93 25.41 -14.69
N GLY A 401 -2.93 25.62 -16.00
CA GLY A 401 -1.76 26.06 -16.77
C GLY A 401 -1.18 24.95 -17.66
N ALA A 402 -0.09 25.28 -18.35
CA ALA A 402 0.68 24.30 -19.09
C ALA A 402 1.59 23.53 -18.12
N VAL A 403 1.31 22.25 -17.98
CA VAL A 403 2.08 21.30 -17.16
C VAL A 403 2.90 20.42 -18.09
N GLU A 404 4.18 20.30 -17.82
CA GLU A 404 5.10 19.46 -18.61
C GLU A 404 5.10 18.01 -18.13
N GLN A 405 5.08 17.82 -16.81
CA GLN A 405 5.05 16.51 -16.18
C GLN A 405 4.09 16.50 -14.99
N THR A 406 3.33 15.41 -14.87
CA THR A 406 2.52 15.12 -13.68
C THR A 406 3.01 13.83 -13.04
N ARG A 407 3.15 13.82 -11.72
CA ARG A 407 3.37 12.62 -10.90
C ARG A 407 2.31 12.52 -9.83
N GLU A 408 1.76 11.35 -9.64
CA GLU A 408 0.76 11.07 -8.61
C GLU A 408 1.34 10.22 -7.49
N GLU A 409 0.80 10.41 -6.28
CA GLU A 409 1.10 9.57 -5.14
C GLU A 409 -0.18 9.32 -4.33
N LEU A 410 -0.39 8.06 -3.97
CA LEU A 410 -1.55 7.65 -3.20
C LEU A 410 -1.34 7.94 -1.72
N LEU A 411 -2.38 8.43 -1.05
CA LEU A 411 -2.41 8.68 0.39
C LEU A 411 -3.37 7.69 1.06
N GLU A 412 -3.28 7.54 2.39
CA GLU A 412 -4.26 6.72 3.13
C GLU A 412 -5.71 7.23 2.99
N ASP A 413 -5.89 8.54 2.79
CA ASP A 413 -7.18 9.22 2.72
C ASP A 413 -7.26 10.27 1.59
N GLY A 414 -6.52 10.05 0.50
CA GLY A 414 -6.52 10.97 -0.63
C GLY A 414 -5.52 10.61 -1.72
N VAL A 415 -5.23 11.59 -2.57
CA VAL A 415 -4.17 11.55 -3.59
C VAL A 415 -3.45 12.89 -3.63
N SER A 416 -2.13 12.84 -3.79
CA SER A 416 -1.35 14.01 -4.15
C SER A 416 -0.95 13.95 -5.62
N VAL A 417 -0.93 15.10 -6.26
CA VAL A 417 -0.50 15.29 -7.63
C VAL A 417 0.57 16.38 -7.65
N LEU A 418 1.72 16.04 -8.19
CA LEU A 418 2.86 16.92 -8.38
C LEU A 418 2.92 17.33 -9.85
N ASP A 419 2.74 18.61 -10.12
CA ASP A 419 2.83 19.18 -11.46
C ASP A 419 4.14 19.96 -11.62
N GLU A 420 4.88 19.68 -12.70
CA GLU A 420 5.99 20.50 -13.19
C GLU A 420 5.44 21.58 -14.13
N LEU A 421 5.68 22.85 -13.79
CA LEU A 421 5.26 23.99 -14.57
C LEU A 421 6.31 24.32 -15.64
N GLN A 422 5.91 25.01 -16.72
CA GLN A 422 6.82 25.40 -17.81
C GLN A 422 8.04 26.25 -17.39
N ASP A 423 7.98 26.93 -16.24
CA ASP A 423 9.12 27.67 -15.71
C ASP A 423 10.10 26.77 -14.93
N GLY A 424 9.83 25.46 -14.83
CA GLY A 424 10.59 24.47 -14.08
C GLY A 424 10.30 24.50 -12.57
N THR A 425 9.37 25.33 -12.11
CA THR A 425 8.88 25.26 -10.73
C THR A 425 7.85 24.15 -10.59
N TRP A 426 7.60 23.73 -9.36
CA TRP A 426 6.71 22.62 -9.08
C TRP A 426 5.48 23.07 -8.30
N ARG A 427 4.40 22.31 -8.40
CA ARG A 427 3.17 22.55 -7.64
C ARG A 427 2.63 21.24 -7.13
N PHE A 428 2.42 21.15 -5.82
CA PHE A 428 1.72 20.03 -5.22
C PHE A 428 0.27 20.38 -5.05
N ARG A 429 -0.60 19.49 -5.50
CA ARG A 429 -2.04 19.53 -5.29
C ARG A 429 -2.43 18.29 -4.51
N PHE A 430 -3.12 18.50 -3.42
CA PHE A 430 -3.52 17.44 -2.54
C PHE A 430 -5.02 17.39 -2.49
N TYR A 431 -5.53 16.19 -2.72
CA TYR A 431 -6.93 15.90 -2.81
C TYR A 431 -7.29 14.91 -1.70
N THR A 432 -7.93 15.39 -0.63
CA THR A 432 -8.31 14.55 0.51
C THR A 432 -9.82 14.41 0.59
N PHE A 433 -10.27 13.29 1.16
CA PHE A 433 -11.69 12.93 1.21
C PHE A 433 -12.49 13.65 2.31
#